data_AF-A0A2G6LS20-F1
#
_entry.id   AF-A0A2G6LS20-F1
#
_cell.length_a   1.000
_cell.length_b   1.000
_cell.length_c   1.000
_cell.angle_alpha   90.00
_cell.angle_beta   90.00
_cell.angle_gamma   90.00
#
_symmetry.space_group_name_H-M   'P 1'
#
loop_
_entity.id
_entity.type
_entity.pdbx_description
1 polymer ?
#
loop_
_entity_poly.entity_id
_entity_poly.type
_entity_poly.pdbx_seq_one_letter_code
_entity_poly.pdbx_strand_id
1 'polypeptide(L)'
;MSLNLIDLIKGQLGPALVSQAATKLGESESGISKAISGLLPAILGGLGNNASNPGVFDAIKGAATSGILGNLLGGTANNSIISSILPMLFGDKQSSLLSGISKFAGISQDSSSSLLNMVTGATLGSVGKYATDNNLDASGVTKLLESQKSNISSMLPAGLSLGALGLGSAFGGVADKVSSTANAVVDGASNTAKSVTNKVENVSSLGSSNNNEGGGSIWKWLLPLLLLLAAGFFLWKQCNNKTTDEKATDTNTAAGTENVTTTDGNTDEANSQDTAGGADETGAIEVELPNGEKLKAHKGGIEDQIVAFLNSDDYKNASAEELKTKWFNFDNLNFEFGTTTLTAESQVQLDNLKKILAAYPDAKIKIGAYTDKKGDDAGNKALSQKRADAVKAAVNSDQVVGAEGYGEEFATVDENASDKEREADRKTAIRLVK
;
A
#
# COMPACT_ATOMS: atom_id res chain seq x y z
N MET A 1 -15.67 26.74 11.77
CA MET A 1 -14.75 25.68 11.30
C MET A 1 -15.54 24.77 10.39
N SER A 2 -15.19 24.65 9.11
CA SER A 2 -15.85 23.70 8.21
C SER A 2 -15.48 22.29 8.64
N LEU A 3 -16.47 21.53 9.11
CA LEU A 3 -16.30 20.14 9.49
C LEU A 3 -15.88 19.31 8.27
N ASN A 4 -14.80 18.57 8.42
CA ASN A 4 -14.35 17.60 7.43
C ASN A 4 -14.86 16.23 7.87
N LEU A 5 -15.92 15.75 7.21
CA LEU A 5 -16.49 14.42 7.47
C LEU A 5 -15.44 13.33 7.31
N ILE A 6 -14.48 13.58 6.42
CA ILE A 6 -13.34 12.72 6.17
C ILE A 6 -12.42 12.59 7.38
N ASP A 7 -12.16 13.68 8.11
CA ASP A 7 -11.29 13.65 9.29
C ASP A 7 -11.96 12.88 10.44
N LEU A 8 -13.28 12.98 10.56
CA LEU A 8 -14.06 12.19 11.52
C LEU A 8 -13.94 10.69 11.22
N ILE A 9 -14.09 10.29 9.96
CA ILE A 9 -14.00 8.89 9.55
C ILE A 9 -12.55 8.38 9.65
N LYS A 10 -11.57 9.18 9.25
CA LYS A 10 -10.14 8.86 9.40
C LYS A 10 -9.75 8.67 10.85
N GLY A 11 -10.33 9.44 11.78
CA GLY A 11 -10.14 9.24 13.22
C GLY A 11 -10.59 7.86 13.70
N GLN A 12 -11.61 7.27 13.07
CA GLN A 12 -12.04 5.89 13.37
C GLN A 12 -11.18 4.83 12.67
N LEU A 13 -10.47 5.20 11.60
CA LEU A 13 -9.61 4.34 10.79
C LEU A 13 -8.12 4.59 11.07
N GLY A 14 -7.79 4.89 12.32
CA GLY A 14 -6.45 5.28 12.74
C GLY A 14 -5.41 4.14 12.73
N PRO A 15 -4.14 4.47 13.06
CA PRO A 15 -3.01 3.53 13.01
C PRO A 15 -3.24 2.23 13.79
N ALA A 16 -3.85 2.32 14.98
CA ALA A 16 -4.17 1.15 15.80
C ALA A 16 -5.12 0.17 15.08
N LEU A 17 -6.13 0.67 14.38
CA LEU A 17 -7.04 -0.17 13.60
C LEU A 17 -6.32 -0.77 12.38
N VAL A 18 -5.47 0.02 11.71
CA VAL A 18 -4.68 -0.46 10.57
C VAL A 18 -3.77 -1.62 10.99
N SER A 19 -3.07 -1.48 12.11
CA SER A 19 -2.20 -2.52 12.65
C SER A 19 -2.97 -3.79 13.06
N GLN A 20 -4.12 -3.61 13.71
CA GLN A 20 -4.99 -4.73 14.08
C GLN A 20 -5.59 -5.44 12.85
N ALA A 21 -6.04 -4.68 11.85
CA ALA A 21 -6.57 -5.23 10.60
C ALA A 21 -5.48 -5.97 9.81
N ALA A 22 -4.27 -5.41 9.74
CA ALA A 22 -3.11 -6.04 9.10
C ALA A 22 -2.81 -7.40 9.75
N THR A 23 -2.78 -7.44 11.08
CA THR A 23 -2.55 -8.67 11.85
C THR A 23 -3.67 -9.70 11.63
N LYS A 24 -4.94 -9.27 11.65
CA LYS A 24 -6.09 -10.19 11.50
C LYS A 24 -6.27 -10.73 10.10
N LEU A 25 -5.94 -9.93 9.09
CA LEU A 25 -6.11 -10.28 7.69
C LEU A 25 -4.86 -10.91 7.08
N GLY A 26 -3.72 -10.89 7.79
CA GLY A 26 -2.45 -11.40 7.27
C GLY A 26 -1.86 -10.54 6.14
N GLU A 27 -2.17 -9.24 6.15
CA GLU A 27 -1.73 -8.27 5.14
C GLU A 27 -0.74 -7.27 5.78
N SER A 28 0.00 -6.45 5.00
CA SER A 28 0.80 -5.39 5.62
C SER A 28 -0.02 -4.17 6.01
N GLU A 29 0.49 -3.41 6.97
CA GLU A 29 -0.10 -2.13 7.36
C GLU A 29 -0.15 -1.15 6.18
N SER A 30 0.88 -1.15 5.32
CA SER A 30 0.87 -0.34 4.10
C SER A 30 -0.23 -0.77 3.12
N GLY A 31 -0.46 -2.06 2.95
CA GLY A 31 -1.51 -2.62 2.09
C GLY A 31 -2.89 -2.27 2.61
N ILE A 32 -3.14 -2.47 3.92
CA ILE A 32 -4.38 -2.06 4.59
C ILE A 32 -4.62 -0.55 4.43
N SER A 33 -3.60 0.27 4.67
CA SER A 33 -3.69 1.73 4.54
C SER A 33 -4.01 2.15 3.10
N LYS A 34 -3.37 1.52 2.10
CA LYS A 34 -3.71 1.68 0.67
C LYS A 34 -5.15 1.32 0.37
N ALA A 35 -5.62 0.17 0.84
CA ALA A 35 -6.98 -0.23 0.59
C ALA A 35 -7.99 0.75 1.19
N ILE A 36 -7.79 1.19 2.44
CA ILE A 36 -8.63 2.19 3.11
C ILE A 36 -8.69 3.48 2.29
N SER A 37 -7.57 3.95 1.78
CA SER A 37 -7.52 5.19 0.99
C SER A 37 -8.28 5.16 -0.33
N GLY A 38 -8.42 3.98 -0.94
CA GLY A 38 -9.17 3.78 -2.18
C GLY A 38 -10.64 3.53 -1.90
N LEU A 39 -10.93 2.80 -0.82
CA LEU A 39 -12.28 2.44 -0.38
C LEU A 39 -13.04 3.64 0.17
N LEU A 40 -12.41 4.48 1.00
CA LEU A 40 -13.06 5.63 1.64
C LEU A 40 -13.71 6.59 0.61
N PRO A 41 -12.99 7.12 -0.40
CA PRO A 41 -13.61 7.96 -1.41
C PRO A 41 -14.66 7.20 -2.22
N ALA A 42 -14.44 5.92 -2.54
CA ALA A 42 -15.43 5.11 -3.28
C ALA A 42 -16.75 4.96 -2.51
N ILE A 43 -16.70 4.67 -1.21
CA ILE A 43 -17.86 4.54 -0.33
C ILE A 43 -18.56 5.89 -0.15
N LEU A 44 -17.81 6.96 0.13
CA LEU A 44 -18.39 8.30 0.29
C LEU A 44 -19.09 8.76 -0.98
N GLY A 45 -18.52 8.49 -2.16
CA GLY A 45 -19.18 8.84 -3.41
C GLY A 45 -20.34 7.92 -3.77
N GLY A 46 -20.26 6.64 -3.43
CA GLY A 46 -21.40 5.73 -3.52
C GLY A 46 -22.58 6.23 -2.68
N LEU A 47 -22.32 6.64 -1.43
CA LEU A 47 -23.30 7.23 -0.53
C LEU A 47 -23.83 8.55 -1.08
N GLY A 48 -22.96 9.45 -1.52
CA GLY A 48 -23.34 10.74 -2.10
C GLY A 48 -24.18 10.60 -3.37
N ASN A 49 -23.89 9.63 -4.23
CA ASN A 49 -24.64 9.36 -5.45
C ASN A 49 -26.02 8.73 -5.17
N ASN A 50 -26.15 8.02 -4.05
CA ASN A 50 -27.40 7.41 -3.61
C ASN A 50 -28.07 8.18 -2.46
N ALA A 51 -27.65 9.41 -2.18
CA ALA A 51 -28.04 10.13 -0.98
C ALA A 51 -29.57 10.38 -0.89
N SER A 52 -30.24 10.51 -2.04
CA SER A 52 -31.70 10.66 -2.11
C SER A 52 -32.47 9.35 -1.90
N ASN A 53 -31.79 8.20 -1.80
CA ASN A 53 -32.43 6.90 -1.55
C ASN A 53 -32.73 6.76 -0.04
N PRO A 54 -33.99 6.51 0.37
CA PRO A 54 -34.35 6.35 1.78
C PRO A 54 -33.52 5.29 2.51
N GLY A 55 -33.15 4.19 1.83
CA GLY A 55 -32.35 3.13 2.42
C GLY A 55 -30.94 3.56 2.85
N VAL A 56 -30.38 4.60 2.23
CA VAL A 56 -29.09 5.18 2.65
C VAL A 56 -29.23 5.88 4.00
N PHE A 57 -30.29 6.67 4.17
CA PHE A 57 -30.56 7.33 5.44
C PHE A 57 -30.84 6.33 6.56
N ASP A 58 -31.64 5.29 6.27
CA ASP A 58 -31.93 4.22 7.23
C ASP A 58 -30.66 3.47 7.66
N ALA A 59 -29.78 3.17 6.71
CA ALA A 59 -28.49 2.53 7.01
C ALA A 59 -27.59 3.43 7.89
N ILE A 60 -27.54 4.74 7.61
CA ILE A 60 -26.77 5.71 8.39
C ILE A 60 -27.33 5.83 9.82
N LYS A 61 -28.64 5.98 9.98
CA LYS A 61 -29.31 6.03 11.29
C LYS A 61 -29.12 4.73 12.07
N GLY A 62 -29.34 3.58 11.42
CA GLY A 62 -29.17 2.27 12.03
C GLY A 62 -27.72 2.00 12.45
N ALA A 63 -26.74 2.45 11.67
CA ALA A 63 -25.33 2.33 12.01
C ALA A 63 -24.96 3.13 13.27
N ALA A 64 -25.57 4.31 13.47
CA ALA A 64 -25.36 5.13 14.66
C ALA A 64 -25.80 4.41 15.94
N THR A 65 -26.91 3.68 15.88
CA THR A 65 -27.52 3.01 17.03
C THR A 65 -27.05 1.56 17.25
N SER A 66 -26.38 0.96 16.27
CA SER A 66 -25.98 -0.46 16.32
C SER A 66 -24.63 -0.73 17.00
N GLY A 67 -23.91 0.32 17.44
CA GLY A 67 -22.60 0.16 18.07
C GLY A 67 -21.49 -0.29 17.10
N ILE A 68 -21.71 -0.17 15.78
CA ILE A 68 -20.80 -0.68 14.75
C ILE A 68 -19.39 -0.12 14.83
N LEU A 69 -19.23 1.13 15.28
CA LEU A 69 -17.93 1.77 15.48
C LEU A 69 -17.09 1.07 16.55
N GLY A 70 -17.73 0.53 17.60
CA GLY A 70 -17.04 -0.19 18.66
C GLY A 70 -16.62 -1.62 18.30
N ASN A 71 -17.16 -2.18 17.22
CA ASN A 71 -16.89 -3.56 16.79
C ASN A 71 -16.56 -3.66 15.29
N LEU A 72 -15.72 -2.75 14.81
CA LEU A 72 -15.47 -2.60 13.39
C LEU A 72 -14.70 -3.80 12.78
N LEU A 73 -13.80 -4.39 13.55
CA LEU A 73 -12.93 -5.49 13.12
C LEU A 73 -13.63 -6.86 13.15
N GLY A 74 -14.55 -7.07 14.10
CA GLY A 74 -15.19 -8.37 14.34
C GLY A 74 -16.68 -8.44 13.98
N GLY A 75 -17.35 -7.29 13.83
CA GLY A 75 -18.80 -7.21 13.69
C GLY A 75 -19.33 -6.84 12.31
N THR A 76 -18.46 -6.60 11.32
CA THR A 76 -18.84 -5.99 10.04
C THR A 76 -19.12 -7.00 8.93
N ALA A 77 -18.50 -8.18 8.94
CA ALA A 77 -18.64 -9.19 7.89
C ALA A 77 -20.08 -9.74 7.72
N ASN A 78 -20.85 -9.79 8.81
CA ASN A 78 -22.25 -10.29 8.81
C ASN A 78 -23.26 -9.21 9.22
N ASN A 79 -22.88 -7.94 9.13
CA ASN A 79 -23.76 -6.87 9.54
C ASN A 79 -24.86 -6.65 8.49
N SER A 80 -26.13 -6.79 8.91
CA SER A 80 -27.29 -6.65 8.01
C SER A 80 -27.41 -5.28 7.37
N ILE A 81 -26.91 -4.22 8.02
CA ILE A 81 -26.89 -2.86 7.49
C ILE A 81 -25.88 -2.78 6.34
N ILE A 82 -24.67 -3.32 6.54
CA ILE A 82 -23.60 -3.33 5.53
C ILE A 82 -23.99 -4.21 4.34
N SER A 83 -24.54 -5.40 4.59
CA SER A 83 -24.94 -6.30 3.50
C SER A 83 -26.11 -5.77 2.67
N SER A 84 -26.97 -4.93 3.26
CA SER A 84 -28.06 -4.26 2.54
C SER A 84 -27.61 -3.03 1.77
N ILE A 85 -26.63 -2.27 2.31
CA ILE A 85 -26.19 -1.01 1.70
C ILE A 85 -25.23 -1.23 0.53
N LEU A 86 -24.29 -2.18 0.62
CA LEU A 86 -23.24 -2.34 -0.39
C LEU A 86 -23.79 -2.60 -1.81
N PRO A 87 -24.79 -3.49 -2.00
CA PRO A 87 -25.41 -3.66 -3.30
C PRO A 87 -26.14 -2.40 -3.80
N MET A 88 -26.70 -1.60 -2.89
CA MET A 88 -27.33 -0.31 -3.26
C MET A 88 -26.30 0.72 -3.72
N LEU A 89 -25.12 0.75 -3.07
CA LEU A 89 -24.07 1.72 -3.42
C LEU A 89 -23.38 1.37 -4.74
N PHE A 90 -23.10 0.09 -4.96
CA PHE A 90 -22.20 -0.34 -6.03
C PHE A 90 -22.84 -1.27 -7.06
N GLY A 91 -23.97 -1.92 -6.74
CA GLY A 91 -24.62 -2.89 -7.62
C GLY A 91 -23.62 -3.92 -8.16
N ASP A 92 -23.68 -4.16 -9.46
CA ASP A 92 -22.80 -5.11 -10.17
C ASP A 92 -21.32 -4.70 -10.14
N LYS A 93 -21.00 -3.47 -9.75
CA LYS A 93 -19.63 -2.92 -9.78
C LYS A 93 -18.84 -3.26 -8.52
N GLN A 94 -19.47 -3.84 -7.50
CA GLN A 94 -18.80 -4.24 -6.26
C GLN A 94 -17.61 -5.18 -6.54
N SER A 95 -17.78 -6.14 -7.45
CA SER A 95 -16.71 -7.07 -7.82
C SER A 95 -15.52 -6.34 -8.47
N SER A 96 -15.78 -5.43 -9.41
CA SER A 96 -14.74 -4.62 -10.05
C SER A 96 -14.03 -3.70 -9.05
N LEU A 97 -14.76 -3.13 -8.09
CA LEU A 97 -14.19 -2.35 -7.00
C LEU A 97 -13.22 -3.19 -6.17
N LEU A 98 -13.64 -4.38 -5.74
CA LEU A 98 -12.82 -5.29 -4.93
C LEU A 98 -11.55 -5.71 -5.64
N SER A 99 -11.64 -6.11 -6.91
CA SER A 99 -10.46 -6.48 -7.71
C SER A 99 -9.54 -5.28 -7.96
N GLY A 100 -10.10 -4.08 -8.16
CA GLY A 100 -9.33 -2.86 -8.32
C GLY A 100 -8.57 -2.47 -7.06
N ILE A 101 -9.22 -2.57 -5.90
CA ILE A 101 -8.60 -2.30 -4.59
C ILE A 101 -7.54 -3.35 -4.28
N SER A 102 -7.81 -4.64 -4.50
CA SER A 102 -6.83 -5.71 -4.31
C SER A 102 -5.54 -5.44 -5.09
N LYS A 103 -5.66 -5.09 -6.38
CA LYS A 103 -4.50 -4.75 -7.23
C LYS A 103 -3.80 -3.46 -6.80
N PHE A 104 -4.56 -2.42 -6.48
CA PHE A 104 -4.02 -1.13 -6.08
C PHE A 104 -3.26 -1.19 -4.75
N ALA A 105 -3.83 -1.90 -3.78
CA ALA A 105 -3.28 -2.01 -2.43
C ALA A 105 -2.27 -3.14 -2.29
N GLY A 106 -2.25 -4.10 -3.22
CA GLY A 106 -1.38 -5.27 -3.15
C GLY A 106 -1.82 -6.30 -2.10
N ILE A 107 -3.12 -6.35 -1.80
CA ILE A 107 -3.72 -7.25 -0.79
C ILE A 107 -4.64 -8.27 -1.45
N SER A 108 -5.01 -9.33 -0.73
CA SER A 108 -5.96 -10.33 -1.25
C SER A 108 -7.36 -9.75 -1.49
N GLN A 109 -8.14 -10.43 -2.33
CA GLN A 109 -9.52 -10.02 -2.63
C GLN A 109 -10.45 -10.22 -1.41
N ASP A 110 -10.19 -11.23 -0.59
CA ASP A 110 -10.93 -11.48 0.66
C ASP A 110 -10.65 -10.39 1.71
N SER A 111 -9.38 -9.98 1.85
CA SER A 111 -9.01 -8.83 2.67
C SER A 111 -9.65 -7.54 2.15
N SER A 112 -9.67 -7.35 0.83
CA SER A 112 -10.34 -6.20 0.21
C SER A 112 -11.85 -6.17 0.53
N SER A 113 -12.50 -7.33 0.57
CA SER A 113 -13.92 -7.47 0.94
C SER A 113 -14.16 -7.15 2.42
N SER A 114 -13.31 -7.69 3.29
CA SER A 114 -13.35 -7.43 4.73
C SER A 114 -13.14 -5.95 5.03
N LEU A 115 -12.20 -5.30 4.34
CA LEU A 115 -11.96 -3.87 4.46
C LEU A 115 -13.08 -3.03 3.87
N LEU A 116 -13.70 -3.45 2.76
CA LEU A 116 -14.89 -2.78 2.23
C LEU A 116 -16.00 -2.74 3.29
N ASN A 117 -16.27 -3.85 3.98
CA ASN A 117 -17.24 -3.91 5.07
C ASN A 117 -16.82 -3.02 6.24
N MET A 118 -15.55 -3.09 6.66
CA MET A 118 -15.00 -2.30 7.76
C MET A 118 -15.10 -0.80 7.51
N VAL A 119 -14.63 -0.33 6.35
CA VAL A 119 -14.66 1.09 5.98
C VAL A 119 -16.10 1.56 5.76
N THR A 120 -16.99 0.70 5.25
CA THR A 120 -18.42 1.01 5.13
C THR A 120 -19.05 1.19 6.51
N GLY A 121 -18.78 0.30 7.46
CA GLY A 121 -19.24 0.43 8.84
C GLY A 121 -18.72 1.68 9.54
N ALA A 122 -17.44 2.02 9.34
CA ALA A 122 -16.85 3.23 9.90
C ALA A 122 -17.49 4.49 9.31
N THR A 123 -17.69 4.49 8.00
CA THR A 123 -18.31 5.61 7.28
C THR A 123 -19.76 5.80 7.74
N LEU A 124 -20.58 4.75 7.70
CA LEU A 124 -21.97 4.82 8.13
C LEU A 124 -22.10 5.20 9.61
N GLY A 125 -21.30 4.58 10.49
CA GLY A 125 -21.32 4.85 11.92
C GLY A 125 -20.90 6.28 12.24
N SER A 126 -19.86 6.80 11.57
CA SER A 126 -19.38 8.17 11.79
C SER A 126 -20.37 9.21 11.27
N VAL A 127 -20.88 9.02 10.06
CA VAL A 127 -21.92 9.89 9.47
C VAL A 127 -23.19 9.83 10.32
N GLY A 128 -23.59 8.64 10.76
CA GLY A 128 -24.78 8.43 11.57
C GLY A 128 -24.69 9.04 12.96
N LYS A 129 -23.53 8.90 13.61
CA LYS A 129 -23.23 9.58 14.87
C LYS A 129 -23.31 11.09 14.71
N TYR A 130 -22.64 11.64 13.69
CA TYR A 130 -22.70 13.06 13.40
C TYR A 130 -24.14 13.54 13.13
N ALA A 131 -24.91 12.79 12.34
CA ALA A 131 -26.31 13.09 12.06
C ALA A 131 -27.18 13.07 13.32
N THR A 132 -26.94 12.12 14.22
CA THR A 132 -27.66 12.01 15.50
C THR A 132 -27.30 13.18 16.43
N ASP A 133 -26.00 13.45 16.59
CA ASP A 133 -25.50 14.50 17.47
C ASP A 133 -25.96 15.90 17.00
N ASN A 134 -26.20 16.09 15.69
CA ASN A 134 -26.64 17.34 15.09
C ASN A 134 -28.13 17.37 14.70
N ASN A 135 -28.92 16.37 15.13
CA ASN A 135 -30.36 16.27 14.83
C ASN A 135 -30.70 16.37 13.32
N LEU A 136 -29.85 15.81 12.47
CA LEU A 136 -30.07 15.80 11.02
C LEU A 136 -31.16 14.77 10.64
N ASP A 137 -32.09 15.22 9.80
CA ASP A 137 -33.06 14.39 9.11
C ASP A 137 -32.51 13.90 7.75
N ALA A 138 -33.32 13.16 6.99
CA ALA A 138 -32.92 12.62 5.69
C ALA A 138 -32.43 13.71 4.72
N SER A 139 -33.07 14.89 4.74
CA SER A 139 -32.69 16.02 3.91
C SER A 139 -31.36 16.63 4.36
N GLY A 140 -31.13 16.73 5.67
CA GLY A 140 -29.88 17.22 6.25
C GLY A 140 -28.70 16.31 5.93
N VAL A 141 -28.88 14.99 6.05
CA VAL A 141 -27.85 14.00 5.70
C VAL A 141 -27.56 14.03 4.20
N THR A 142 -28.59 14.14 3.35
CA THR A 142 -28.42 14.25 1.90
C THR A 142 -27.56 15.47 1.54
N LYS A 143 -27.90 16.64 2.06
CA LYS A 143 -27.14 17.88 1.85
C LYS A 143 -25.70 17.77 2.35
N LEU A 144 -25.49 17.09 3.48
CA LEU A 144 -24.15 16.84 4.01
C LEU A 144 -23.34 16.01 3.02
N LEU A 145 -23.87 14.86 2.57
CA LEU A 145 -23.17 13.97 1.62
C LEU A 145 -22.92 14.66 0.27
N GLU A 146 -23.89 15.40 -0.25
CA GLU A 146 -23.77 16.19 -1.48
C GLU A 146 -22.68 17.26 -1.36
N SER A 147 -22.62 17.96 -0.22
CA SER A 147 -21.58 18.99 0.02
C SER A 147 -20.16 18.42 0.01
N GLN A 148 -20.01 17.15 0.41
CA GLN A 148 -18.72 16.49 0.41
C GLN A 148 -18.32 15.97 -0.97
N LYS A 149 -19.26 15.81 -1.93
CA LYS A 149 -18.99 15.27 -3.27
C LYS A 149 -17.87 16.01 -4.02
N SER A 150 -17.80 17.33 -3.88
CA SER A 150 -16.74 18.14 -4.49
C SER A 150 -15.34 17.78 -3.97
N ASN A 151 -15.22 17.41 -2.70
CA ASN A 151 -13.95 17.10 -2.04
C ASN A 151 -13.50 15.64 -2.29
N ILE A 152 -14.41 14.75 -2.68
CA ILE A 152 -14.07 13.34 -2.90
C ILE A 152 -13.22 13.15 -4.15
N SER A 153 -13.46 13.91 -5.22
CA SER A 153 -12.70 13.80 -6.47
C SER A 153 -11.19 14.06 -6.30
N SER A 154 -10.82 14.97 -5.39
CA SER A 154 -9.44 15.29 -5.04
C SER A 154 -8.76 14.28 -4.13
N MET A 155 -9.51 13.33 -3.56
CA MET A 155 -8.99 12.32 -2.63
C MET A 155 -8.64 10.99 -3.30
N LEU A 156 -8.92 10.87 -4.59
CA LEU A 156 -8.60 9.64 -5.30
C LEU A 156 -7.09 9.46 -5.39
N PRO A 157 -6.56 8.32 -4.93
CA PRO A 157 -5.15 8.05 -5.06
C PRO A 157 -4.77 7.90 -6.54
N ALA A 158 -3.59 8.41 -6.89
CA ALA A 158 -3.00 8.22 -8.21
C ALA A 158 -2.87 6.72 -8.53
N GLY A 159 -3.28 6.31 -9.73
CA GLY A 159 -3.30 4.90 -10.14
C GLY A 159 -4.64 4.19 -9.94
N LEU A 160 -5.58 4.78 -9.19
CA LEU A 160 -6.94 4.24 -9.04
C LEU A 160 -7.92 5.00 -9.94
N SER A 161 -8.17 4.49 -11.14
CA SER A 161 -9.15 5.09 -12.06
C SER A 161 -10.58 4.70 -11.68
N LEU A 162 -11.46 5.68 -11.50
CA LEU A 162 -12.91 5.44 -11.32
C LEU A 162 -13.53 4.69 -12.49
N GLY A 163 -13.01 4.90 -13.70
CA GLY A 163 -13.42 4.15 -14.88
C GLY A 163 -13.06 2.66 -14.73
N ALA A 164 -11.87 2.37 -14.20
CA ALA A 164 -11.42 1.00 -13.94
C ALA A 164 -12.19 0.34 -12.78
N LEU A 165 -12.64 1.12 -11.80
CA LEU A 165 -13.55 0.66 -10.73
C LEU A 165 -15.02 0.57 -11.17
N GLY A 166 -15.33 0.94 -12.41
CA GLY A 166 -16.68 1.03 -12.92
C GLY A 166 -17.51 2.19 -12.36
N LEU A 167 -16.97 3.04 -11.49
CA LEU A 167 -17.66 4.14 -10.80
C LEU A 167 -17.68 5.46 -11.57
N GLY A 168 -17.35 5.47 -12.87
CA GLY A 168 -17.31 6.68 -13.70
C GLY A 168 -18.62 7.50 -13.70
N SER A 169 -19.77 6.85 -13.54
CA SER A 169 -21.08 7.50 -13.46
C SER A 169 -21.40 8.11 -12.08
N ALA A 170 -20.90 7.52 -10.99
CA ALA A 170 -21.21 7.96 -9.62
C ALA A 170 -20.59 9.33 -9.27
N PHE A 171 -19.49 9.70 -9.94
CA PHE A 171 -18.72 10.92 -9.69
C PHE A 171 -18.88 11.99 -10.78
N GLY A 172 -19.98 11.96 -11.53
CA GLY A 172 -20.35 13.08 -12.40
C GLY A 172 -19.59 13.14 -13.73
N GLY A 173 -19.44 12.02 -14.44
CA GLY A 173 -19.04 12.02 -15.85
C GLY A 173 -17.63 12.55 -16.14
N VAL A 174 -16.77 12.71 -15.12
CA VAL A 174 -15.38 13.16 -15.28
C VAL A 174 -14.55 12.15 -16.11
N ALA A 175 -15.04 10.92 -16.27
CA ALA A 175 -14.43 9.89 -17.13
C ALA A 175 -14.82 9.98 -18.62
N ASP A 176 -15.92 10.66 -18.98
CA ASP A 176 -16.44 10.68 -20.35
C ASP A 176 -15.60 11.54 -21.32
N LYS A 177 -14.67 12.35 -20.81
CA LYS A 177 -13.68 13.06 -21.65
C LYS A 177 -12.39 12.29 -21.91
N VAL A 178 -12.13 11.19 -21.20
CA VAL A 178 -10.94 10.35 -21.43
C VAL A 178 -11.27 9.14 -22.31
N SER A 179 -12.48 8.59 -22.20
CA SER A 179 -12.91 7.41 -22.98
C SER A 179 -13.38 7.75 -24.41
N SER A 180 -13.98 8.93 -24.63
CA SER A 180 -14.46 9.33 -25.96
C SER A 180 -13.35 9.61 -26.99
N THR A 181 -12.10 9.78 -26.55
CA THR A 181 -10.93 9.86 -27.45
C THR A 181 -10.38 8.47 -27.81
N ALA A 182 -10.66 7.43 -27.01
CA ALA A 182 -10.20 6.07 -27.28
C ALA A 182 -11.11 5.32 -28.27
N ASN A 183 -12.43 5.52 -28.20
CA ASN A 183 -13.37 4.88 -29.14
C ASN A 183 -13.41 5.56 -30.52
N ALA A 184 -13.12 6.86 -30.62
CA ALA A 184 -13.05 7.55 -31.91
C ALA A 184 -11.90 7.07 -32.82
N VAL A 185 -10.86 6.46 -32.24
CA VAL A 185 -9.74 5.86 -33.00
C VAL A 185 -10.06 4.43 -33.45
N VAL A 186 -10.98 3.73 -32.78
CA VAL A 186 -11.39 2.36 -33.12
C VAL A 186 -12.52 2.34 -34.16
N ASP A 187 -13.48 3.27 -34.10
CA ASP A 187 -14.59 3.32 -35.06
C ASP A 187 -14.19 3.93 -36.42
N GLY A 188 -13.17 4.78 -36.45
CA GLY A 188 -12.55 5.26 -37.70
C GLY A 188 -11.82 4.16 -38.48
N ALA A 189 -11.31 3.13 -37.78
CA ALA A 189 -10.63 2.00 -38.38
C ALA A 189 -11.61 0.91 -38.89
N SER A 190 -12.78 0.76 -38.26
CA SER A 190 -13.78 -0.26 -38.60
C SER A 190 -14.54 0.05 -39.90
N ASN A 191 -14.76 1.33 -40.23
CA ASN A 191 -15.47 1.73 -41.46
C ASN A 191 -14.57 1.80 -42.71
N THR A 192 -13.26 1.73 -42.55
CA THR A 192 -12.31 1.70 -43.69
C THR A 192 -12.03 0.26 -44.17
N ALA A 193 -12.21 -0.74 -43.31
CA ALA A 193 -11.95 -2.15 -43.63
C ALA A 193 -13.09 -2.87 -44.40
N LYS A 194 -14.26 -2.23 -44.57
CA LYS A 194 -15.41 -2.82 -45.30
C LYS A 194 -15.63 -2.32 -46.72
N SER A 195 -14.78 -1.42 -47.24
CA SER A 195 -14.93 -0.92 -48.63
C SER A 195 -13.96 -1.52 -49.66
N VAL A 196 -13.07 -2.44 -49.28
CA VAL A 196 -12.02 -2.97 -50.18
C VAL A 196 -12.14 -4.50 -50.41
N THR A 197 -13.33 -4.99 -50.73
CA THR A 197 -13.52 -6.38 -51.23
C THR A 197 -14.21 -6.47 -52.60
N ASN A 198 -14.74 -5.39 -53.17
CA ASN A 198 -15.26 -5.44 -54.55
C ASN A 198 -14.24 -4.90 -55.55
N LYS A 199 -13.45 -5.84 -56.03
CA LYS A 199 -12.52 -5.76 -57.15
C LYS A 199 -13.28 -5.58 -58.47
N VAL A 200 -12.88 -4.54 -59.20
CA VAL A 200 -12.72 -4.44 -60.67
C VAL A 200 -13.99 -4.47 -61.51
N GLU A 201 -14.25 -3.33 -62.15
CA GLU A 201 -14.24 -3.29 -63.61
C GLU A 201 -13.90 -1.89 -64.14
N ASN A 202 -12.86 -1.87 -64.97
CA ASN A 202 -12.77 -1.13 -66.21
C ASN A 202 -12.15 0.29 -66.28
N VAL A 203 -11.22 0.37 -67.24
CA VAL A 203 -10.74 1.49 -68.08
C VAL A 203 -9.69 2.48 -67.55
N SER A 204 -8.60 2.46 -68.31
CA SER A 204 -7.48 3.39 -68.51
C SER A 204 -7.82 4.88 -68.63
N SER A 205 -6.95 5.74 -68.09
CA SER A 205 -6.48 6.97 -68.77
C SER A 205 -5.33 7.64 -68.01
N LEU A 206 -4.39 8.19 -68.78
CA LEU A 206 -3.16 8.89 -68.41
C LEU A 206 -3.34 10.01 -67.37
N GLY A 207 -2.25 10.29 -66.63
CA GLY A 207 -2.06 11.55 -65.91
C GLY A 207 -0.79 11.56 -65.07
N SER A 208 0.33 11.91 -65.70
CA SER A 208 1.62 12.18 -65.05
C SER A 208 1.57 13.50 -64.29
N SER A 209 2.04 13.55 -63.04
CA SER A 209 2.80 14.70 -62.52
C SER A 209 3.56 14.36 -61.24
N ASN A 210 4.87 14.63 -61.28
CA ASN A 210 5.80 14.70 -60.15
C ASN A 210 5.33 15.65 -59.05
N ASN A 211 5.75 15.40 -57.79
CA ASN A 211 6.68 16.27 -57.06
C ASN A 211 7.14 15.65 -55.71
N ASN A 212 8.33 16.09 -55.33
CA ASN A 212 9.30 15.57 -54.36
C ASN A 212 8.95 15.65 -52.86
N GLU A 213 9.90 15.08 -52.10
CA GLU A 213 10.27 15.30 -50.67
C GLU A 213 9.71 14.23 -49.73
N GLY A 214 10.49 13.42 -49.01
CA GLY A 214 11.80 13.65 -48.41
C GLY A 214 11.68 13.31 -46.92
N GLY A 215 12.13 12.13 -46.49
CA GLY A 215 12.05 11.74 -45.07
C GLY A 215 12.31 10.25 -44.84
N GLY A 216 13.58 9.90 -44.64
CA GLY A 216 14.02 8.53 -44.33
C GLY A 216 13.41 8.01 -43.03
N SER A 217 12.59 6.97 -43.14
CA SER A 217 11.89 6.37 -41.99
C SER A 217 12.74 5.29 -41.32
N ILE A 218 13.14 5.57 -40.08
CA ILE A 218 13.90 4.74 -39.13
C ILE A 218 13.21 3.36 -38.92
N TRP A 219 11.91 3.29 -39.23
CA TRP A 219 11.07 2.09 -39.19
C TRP A 219 11.52 0.97 -40.14
N LYS A 220 12.28 1.28 -41.20
CA LYS A 220 12.77 0.24 -42.13
C LYS A 220 13.84 -0.67 -41.52
N TRP A 221 14.54 -0.22 -40.48
CA TRP A 221 15.53 -1.04 -39.76
C TRP A 221 14.99 -1.61 -38.46
N LEU A 222 13.99 -0.94 -37.85
CA LEU A 222 13.41 -1.37 -36.59
C LEU A 222 12.47 -2.57 -36.74
N LEU A 223 11.69 -2.62 -37.83
CA LEU A 223 10.75 -3.72 -38.10
C LEU A 223 11.43 -5.08 -38.29
N PRO A 224 12.52 -5.22 -39.10
CA PRO A 224 13.20 -6.51 -39.24
C PRO A 224 13.92 -6.93 -37.95
N LEU A 225 14.41 -5.98 -37.14
CA LEU A 225 15.08 -6.27 -35.88
C LEU A 225 14.08 -6.75 -34.80
N LEU A 226 12.88 -6.17 -34.77
CA LEU A 226 11.79 -6.59 -33.90
C LEU A 226 11.21 -7.95 -34.33
N LEU A 227 11.13 -8.23 -35.64
CA LEU A 227 10.76 -9.54 -36.15
C LEU A 227 11.79 -10.64 -35.83
N LEU A 228 13.09 -10.31 -35.86
CA LEU A 228 14.15 -11.24 -35.45
C LEU A 228 14.09 -11.55 -33.95
N LEU A 229 13.82 -10.55 -33.11
CA LEU A 229 13.63 -10.76 -31.67
C LEU A 229 12.39 -11.62 -31.37
N ALA A 230 11.29 -11.38 -32.08
CA ALA A 230 10.08 -12.20 -31.95
C ALA A 230 10.30 -13.65 -32.41
N ALA A 231 11.06 -13.87 -33.50
CA ALA A 231 11.43 -15.20 -33.96
C ALA A 231 12.35 -15.93 -32.98
N GLY A 232 13.31 -15.23 -32.36
CA GLY A 232 14.18 -15.77 -31.31
C GLY A 232 13.40 -16.19 -30.06
N PHE A 233 12.44 -15.37 -29.62
CA PHE A 233 11.56 -15.68 -28.50
C PHE A 233 10.65 -16.90 -28.79
N PHE A 234 10.15 -17.01 -30.03
CA PHE A 234 9.29 -18.13 -30.44
C PHE A 234 10.06 -19.45 -30.53
N LEU A 235 11.29 -19.43 -31.07
CA LEU A 235 12.17 -20.60 -31.12
C LEU A 235 12.66 -21.04 -29.74
N TRP A 236 12.92 -20.10 -28.83
CA TRP A 236 13.25 -20.39 -27.43
C TRP A 236 12.08 -21.08 -26.71
N LYS A 237 10.85 -20.62 -26.95
CA LYS A 237 9.64 -21.26 -26.39
C LYS A 237 9.39 -22.67 -26.97
N GLN A 238 9.83 -22.96 -28.19
CA GLN A 238 9.60 -24.24 -28.86
C GLN A 238 10.67 -25.31 -28.52
N CYS A 239 11.78 -24.94 -27.86
CA CYS A 239 12.79 -25.88 -27.39
C CYS A 239 12.61 -26.37 -25.94
N ASN A 240 11.60 -25.90 -25.20
CA ASN A 240 11.44 -26.25 -23.78
C ASN A 240 10.45 -27.40 -23.48
N ASN A 241 10.05 -28.20 -24.48
CA ASN A 241 9.21 -29.38 -24.27
C ASN A 241 9.94 -30.67 -24.66
N LYS A 242 10.54 -31.33 -23.67
CA LYS A 242 10.84 -32.78 -23.68
C LYS A 242 10.58 -33.34 -22.27
N THR A 243 9.43 -33.99 -22.11
CA THR A 243 9.22 -35.44 -21.95
C THR A 243 9.37 -35.94 -20.52
N THR A 244 8.22 -36.15 -19.89
CA THR A 244 7.98 -37.09 -18.78
C THR A 244 8.03 -38.51 -19.32
N ASP A 245 8.77 -39.39 -18.66
CA ASP A 245 8.53 -40.83 -18.69
C ASP A 245 8.38 -41.31 -17.24
N GLU A 246 7.27 -42.00 -16.99
CA GLU A 246 6.93 -42.71 -15.76
C GLU A 246 7.88 -43.89 -15.49
N LYS A 247 8.04 -44.28 -14.21
CA LYS A 247 7.69 -45.65 -13.81
C LYS A 247 7.44 -45.80 -12.30
N ALA A 248 6.28 -46.37 -12.00
CA ALA A 248 5.76 -46.81 -10.71
C ALA A 248 6.60 -47.91 -10.03
N THR A 249 6.39 -48.11 -8.71
CA THR A 249 6.10 -49.43 -8.10
C THR A 249 5.50 -49.26 -6.69
N ASP A 250 4.39 -49.94 -6.47
CA ASP A 250 3.59 -50.12 -5.25
C ASP A 250 4.32 -50.86 -4.10
N THR A 251 3.89 -50.68 -2.84
CA THR A 251 3.17 -51.72 -2.04
C THR A 251 2.97 -51.34 -0.55
N ASN A 252 1.69 -51.29 -0.17
CA ASN A 252 1.01 -51.88 1.00
C ASN A 252 1.52 -51.79 2.46
N THR A 253 0.63 -51.23 3.29
CA THR A 253 -0.04 -51.85 4.47
C THR A 253 0.80 -52.27 5.69
N ALA A 254 0.52 -51.64 6.84
CA ALA A 254 -0.09 -52.31 8.00
C ALA A 254 -0.44 -51.32 9.13
N ALA A 255 -1.59 -51.58 9.75
CA ALA A 255 -2.13 -50.92 10.93
C ALA A 255 -1.40 -51.33 12.22
N GLY A 256 -1.52 -50.50 13.26
CA GLY A 256 -1.07 -50.85 14.60
C GLY A 256 -1.37 -49.74 15.62
N THR A 257 -2.55 -49.81 16.21
CA THR A 257 -2.95 -49.19 17.48
C THR A 257 -1.92 -49.50 18.58
N GLU A 258 -1.59 -48.54 19.45
CA GLU A 258 -1.67 -48.71 20.91
C GLU A 258 -1.28 -47.45 21.68
N ASN A 259 -1.93 -47.34 22.84
CA ASN A 259 -2.07 -46.18 23.69
C ASN A 259 -1.23 -46.40 24.95
N VAL A 260 -0.64 -45.32 25.50
CA VAL A 260 -0.35 -45.09 26.92
C VAL A 260 0.59 -46.06 27.64
N THR A 261 1.69 -45.55 28.21
CA THR A 261 1.98 -45.59 29.66
C THR A 261 3.16 -44.68 30.00
N THR A 262 2.89 -43.75 30.92
CA THR A 262 3.78 -42.93 31.73
C THR A 262 4.73 -43.77 32.59
N THR A 263 6.00 -43.37 32.74
CA THR A 263 6.74 -43.51 34.01
C THR A 263 7.88 -42.49 34.06
N ASP A 264 7.91 -41.81 35.19
CA ASP A 264 8.85 -40.79 35.66
C ASP A 264 10.30 -41.27 35.79
N GLY A 265 11.21 -40.28 35.83
CA GLY A 265 12.44 -40.39 36.61
C GLY A 265 13.64 -39.66 36.02
N ASN A 266 13.79 -38.36 36.28
CA ASN A 266 15.08 -37.84 36.71
C ASN A 266 14.95 -36.57 37.56
N THR A 267 15.54 -36.63 38.74
CA THR A 267 15.66 -35.62 39.78
C THR A 267 16.69 -34.54 39.45
N ASP A 268 16.28 -33.29 39.72
CA ASP A 268 16.98 -32.20 40.42
C ASP A 268 18.44 -31.85 40.08
N GLU A 269 18.65 -30.62 39.58
CA GLU A 269 19.10 -29.51 40.46
C GLU A 269 18.94 -28.11 39.79
N ALA A 270 18.10 -27.30 40.43
CA ALA A 270 18.15 -25.85 40.67
C ALA A 270 18.61 -24.87 39.56
N ASN A 271 17.73 -23.93 39.17
CA ASN A 271 17.60 -22.65 39.89
C ASN A 271 16.43 -21.78 39.35
N SER A 272 15.44 -21.57 40.24
CA SER A 272 14.45 -20.47 40.36
C SER A 272 13.66 -19.97 39.14
N GLN A 273 12.46 -20.53 39.03
CA GLN A 273 11.26 -19.83 38.58
C GLN A 273 10.64 -19.09 39.77
N ASP A 274 10.26 -17.83 39.57
CA ASP A 274 9.00 -17.19 39.98
C ASP A 274 9.22 -15.71 40.36
N THR A 275 8.75 -14.79 39.53
CA THR A 275 7.63 -13.93 39.95
C THR A 275 6.95 -13.35 38.72
N ALA A 276 5.69 -13.72 38.53
CA ALA A 276 4.75 -12.96 37.73
C ALA A 276 4.68 -11.49 38.24
N GLY A 277 5.00 -10.56 37.35
CA GLY A 277 4.77 -9.12 37.52
C GLY A 277 4.50 -8.54 36.14
N GLY A 278 3.31 -7.98 35.95
CA GLY A 278 2.80 -7.53 34.66
C GLY A 278 3.82 -6.70 33.87
N ALA A 279 4.06 -7.11 32.63
CA ALA A 279 4.84 -6.34 31.68
C ALA A 279 4.10 -5.02 31.42
N ASP A 280 4.70 -3.93 31.87
CA ASP A 280 4.35 -2.57 31.50
C ASP A 280 4.56 -2.43 29.99
N GLU A 281 3.46 -2.47 29.23
CA GLU A 281 3.40 -2.44 27.77
C GLU A 281 3.72 -1.04 27.20
N THR A 282 4.90 -0.50 27.50
CA THR A 282 5.36 0.74 26.84
C THR A 282 6.80 0.72 26.34
N GLY A 283 7.70 -0.14 26.84
CA GLY A 283 9.08 -0.28 26.32
C GLY A 283 9.89 1.01 26.26
N ALA A 284 9.42 2.09 26.88
CA ALA A 284 9.94 3.43 26.78
C ALA A 284 11.07 3.63 27.79
N ILE A 285 12.17 4.22 27.36
CA ILE A 285 13.33 4.54 28.17
C ILE A 285 13.70 6.02 28.00
N GLU A 286 14.43 6.54 28.97
CA GLU A 286 15.11 7.83 28.84
C GLU A 286 16.57 7.58 28.44
N VAL A 287 16.96 8.08 27.28
CA VAL A 287 18.36 8.06 26.80
C VAL A 287 18.96 9.42 27.11
N GLU A 288 20.03 9.45 27.91
CA GLU A 288 20.74 10.69 28.28
C GLU A 288 21.85 10.98 27.27
N LEU A 289 21.87 12.21 26.77
CA LEU A 289 22.87 12.73 25.84
C LEU A 289 24.06 13.35 26.60
N PRO A 290 25.24 13.49 25.95
CA PRO A 290 26.42 14.09 26.58
C PRO A 290 26.23 15.53 27.09
N ASN A 291 25.25 16.25 26.54
CA ASN A 291 24.88 17.59 26.96
C ASN A 291 23.91 17.62 28.17
N GLY A 292 23.56 16.46 28.73
CA GLY A 292 22.62 16.29 29.84
C GLY A 292 21.14 16.29 29.44
N GLU A 293 20.81 16.41 28.15
CA GLU A 293 19.43 16.31 27.67
C GLU A 293 18.96 14.86 27.68
N LYS A 294 17.69 14.65 28.05
CA LYS A 294 17.07 13.31 28.07
C LYS A 294 16.06 13.17 26.94
N LEU A 295 16.21 12.09 26.18
CA LEU A 295 15.33 11.73 25.08
C LEU A 295 14.40 10.60 25.49
N LYS A 296 13.12 10.72 25.13
CA LYS A 296 12.20 9.59 25.20
C LYS A 296 12.47 8.69 23.99
N ALA A 297 12.85 7.45 24.25
CA ALA A 297 13.19 6.46 23.23
C ALA A 297 12.57 5.11 23.58
N HIS A 298 12.69 4.14 22.67
CA HIS A 298 12.36 2.75 22.96
C HIS A 298 13.63 1.97 23.24
N LYS A 299 13.56 1.02 24.19
CA LYS A 299 14.68 0.12 24.48
C LYS A 299 15.01 -0.70 23.24
N GLY A 300 16.27 -0.63 22.79
CA GLY A 300 16.70 -1.26 21.54
C GLY A 300 16.21 -0.55 20.27
N GLY A 301 15.60 0.63 20.38
CA GLY A 301 15.29 1.48 19.24
C GLY A 301 16.52 2.25 18.71
N ILE A 302 16.34 2.97 17.62
CA ILE A 302 17.43 3.68 16.93
C ILE A 302 18.15 4.70 17.81
N GLU A 303 17.43 5.47 18.63
CA GLU A 303 18.04 6.45 19.52
C GLU A 303 18.98 5.81 20.55
N ASP A 304 18.50 4.72 21.18
CA ASP A 304 19.27 3.94 22.15
C ASP A 304 20.52 3.35 21.50
N GLN A 305 20.35 2.70 20.34
CA GLN A 305 21.46 2.07 19.62
C GLN A 305 22.51 3.07 19.13
N ILE A 306 22.10 4.22 18.59
CA ILE A 306 23.03 5.24 18.10
C ILE A 306 23.80 5.86 19.25
N VAL A 307 23.12 6.27 20.32
CA VAL A 307 23.78 6.92 21.47
C VAL A 307 24.75 5.94 22.14
N ALA A 308 24.32 4.69 22.35
CA ALA A 308 25.19 3.64 22.88
C ALA A 308 26.43 3.44 21.98
N PHE A 309 26.24 3.38 20.65
CA PHE A 309 27.34 3.20 19.73
C PHE A 309 28.27 4.42 19.68
N LEU A 310 27.76 5.65 19.63
CA LEU A 310 28.58 6.88 19.63
C LEU A 310 29.43 7.03 20.90
N ASN A 311 28.95 6.53 22.04
CA ASN A 311 29.68 6.51 23.30
C ASN A 311 30.68 5.36 23.43
N SER A 312 30.53 4.31 22.62
CA SER A 312 31.36 3.10 22.66
C SER A 312 32.77 3.34 22.12
N ASP A 313 33.73 2.52 22.58
CA ASP A 313 35.06 2.47 21.98
C ASP A 313 35.02 1.88 20.56
N ASP A 314 34.00 1.10 20.20
CA ASP A 314 33.80 0.61 18.84
C ASP A 314 33.66 1.77 17.86
N TYR A 315 32.84 2.79 18.17
CA TYR A 315 32.72 3.94 17.28
C TYR A 315 34.02 4.76 17.25
N LYS A 316 34.69 4.97 18.39
CA LYS A 316 35.95 5.73 18.45
C LYS A 316 37.02 5.08 17.57
N ASN A 317 37.12 3.76 17.59
CA ASN A 317 38.14 3.00 16.87
C ASN A 317 37.73 2.53 15.47
N ALA A 318 36.44 2.60 15.11
CA ALA A 318 35.96 2.17 13.81
C ALA A 318 36.61 2.94 12.65
N SER A 319 37.03 2.22 11.62
CA SER A 319 37.46 2.75 10.33
C SER A 319 36.27 3.17 9.46
N ALA A 320 36.53 4.00 8.44
CA ALA A 320 35.51 4.44 7.50
C ALA A 320 34.86 3.26 6.73
N GLU A 321 35.59 2.15 6.53
CA GLU A 321 35.08 0.96 5.83
C GLU A 321 34.13 0.13 6.71
N GLU A 322 34.46 -0.07 8.00
CA GLU A 322 33.59 -0.79 8.94
C GLU A 322 32.25 -0.07 9.15
N LEU A 323 32.26 1.26 9.10
CA LEU A 323 31.05 2.07 9.19
C LEU A 323 30.15 1.98 7.95
N LYS A 324 30.64 1.48 6.80
CA LYS A 324 29.79 1.31 5.59
C LYS A 324 28.77 0.18 5.73
N THR A 325 29.08 -0.82 6.55
CA THR A 325 28.23 -2.02 6.72
C THR A 325 27.37 -1.98 7.98
N LYS A 326 27.60 -1.02 8.89
CA LYS A 326 26.84 -0.90 10.15
C LYS A 326 25.69 0.10 10.02
N TRP A 327 24.50 -0.42 9.75
CA TRP A 327 23.26 0.36 9.62
C TRP A 327 22.38 0.22 10.86
N PHE A 328 21.75 1.33 11.25
CA PHE A 328 20.78 1.43 12.33
C PHE A 328 19.41 1.73 11.72
N ASN A 329 18.46 0.81 11.89
CA ASN A 329 17.12 0.94 11.32
C ASN A 329 16.24 1.83 12.19
N PHE A 330 15.40 2.64 11.56
CA PHE A 330 14.32 3.32 12.28
C PHE A 330 13.23 2.33 12.64
N ASP A 331 12.71 2.43 13.87
CA ASP A 331 11.67 1.52 14.38
C ASP A 331 10.25 1.97 14.03
N ASN A 332 10.01 3.29 13.91
CA ASN A 332 8.68 3.85 13.67
C ASN A 332 8.72 5.04 12.69
N LEU A 333 9.40 4.84 11.55
CA LEU A 333 9.46 5.82 10.48
C LEU A 333 8.49 5.47 9.35
N ASN A 334 7.39 6.21 9.30
CA ASN A 334 6.24 6.00 8.45
C ASN A 334 5.89 7.28 7.70
N PHE A 335 5.26 7.10 6.54
CA PHE A 335 4.79 8.18 5.70
C PHE A 335 3.27 8.24 5.74
N GLU A 336 2.71 9.46 5.69
CA GLU A 336 1.29 9.66 5.46
C GLU A 336 0.88 8.99 4.17
N PHE A 337 -0.33 8.43 4.23
CA PHE A 337 -0.86 7.60 3.18
C PHE A 337 -0.73 8.23 1.78
N GLY A 338 -0.08 7.53 0.84
CA GLY A 338 0.02 7.94 -0.56
C GLY A 338 0.91 9.16 -0.81
N THR A 339 1.70 9.59 0.18
CA THR A 339 2.58 10.76 0.09
C THR A 339 4.02 10.45 0.52
N THR A 340 4.90 11.44 0.42
CA THR A 340 6.24 11.45 1.03
C THR A 340 6.28 12.27 2.32
N THR A 341 5.13 12.67 2.85
CA THR A 341 5.03 13.38 4.14
C THR A 341 5.22 12.38 5.27
N LEU A 342 6.03 12.70 6.28
CA LEU A 342 6.25 11.84 7.44
C LEU A 342 5.12 12.01 8.46
N THR A 343 4.72 10.92 9.13
CA THR A 343 3.68 10.99 10.18
C THR A 343 4.19 11.76 11.41
N ALA A 344 3.26 12.23 12.25
CA ALA A 344 3.60 12.93 13.49
C ALA A 344 4.49 12.09 14.43
N GLU A 345 4.25 10.78 14.51
CA GLU A 345 5.08 9.86 15.31
C GLU A 345 6.52 9.78 14.76
N SER A 346 6.67 9.73 13.44
CA SER A 346 7.99 9.73 12.81
C SER A 346 8.72 11.06 12.98
N GLN A 347 8.00 12.18 13.08
CA GLN A 347 8.62 13.47 13.39
C GLN A 347 9.26 13.46 14.78
N VAL A 348 8.66 12.80 15.78
CA VAL A 348 9.26 12.67 17.12
C VAL A 348 10.61 11.95 17.05
N GLN A 349 10.68 10.84 16.32
CA GLN A 349 11.91 10.07 16.14
C GLN A 349 12.99 10.87 15.39
N LEU A 350 12.59 11.66 14.39
CA LEU A 350 13.52 12.52 13.66
C LEU A 350 13.99 13.72 14.46
N ASP A 351 13.15 14.30 15.30
CA ASP A 351 13.55 15.37 16.22
C ASP A 351 14.50 14.86 17.30
N ASN A 352 14.29 13.65 17.81
CA ASN A 352 15.28 12.98 18.66
C ASN A 352 16.62 12.79 17.93
N LEU A 353 16.60 12.33 16.68
CA LEU A 353 17.82 12.20 15.88
C LEU A 353 18.55 13.54 15.71
N LYS A 354 17.82 14.64 15.46
CA LYS A 354 18.43 15.99 15.40
C LYS A 354 19.13 16.36 16.70
N LYS A 355 18.51 16.07 17.85
CA LYS A 355 19.09 16.33 19.17
C LYS A 355 20.34 15.49 19.42
N ILE A 356 20.32 14.22 19.02
CA ILE A 356 21.51 13.36 19.05
C ILE A 356 22.61 14.00 18.20
N LEU A 357 22.35 14.33 16.94
CA LEU A 357 23.35 14.95 16.06
C LEU A 357 23.91 16.26 16.64
N ALA A 358 23.06 17.10 17.22
CA ALA A 358 23.49 18.33 17.88
C ALA A 358 24.38 18.08 19.13
N ALA A 359 24.14 17.01 19.87
CA ALA A 359 24.96 16.62 21.02
C ALA A 359 26.29 15.96 20.63
N TYR A 360 26.38 15.42 19.41
CA TYR A 360 27.59 14.80 18.83
C TYR A 360 28.03 15.54 17.55
N PRO A 361 28.60 16.75 17.65
CA PRO A 361 28.88 17.60 16.49
C PRO A 361 29.85 16.98 15.47
N ASP A 362 30.74 16.08 15.90
CA ASP A 362 31.68 15.38 15.02
C ASP A 362 31.03 14.19 14.29
N ALA A 363 29.85 13.74 14.72
CA ALA A 363 29.15 12.65 14.08
C ALA A 363 28.56 13.11 12.75
N LYS A 364 28.81 12.34 11.69
CA LYS A 364 28.17 12.50 10.39
C LYS A 364 27.40 11.25 10.05
N ILE A 365 26.29 11.39 9.34
CA ILE A 365 25.43 10.26 8.96
C ILE A 365 25.11 10.26 7.47
N LYS A 366 24.86 9.06 6.95
CA LYS A 366 24.23 8.83 5.64
C LYS A 366 22.90 8.11 5.86
N ILE A 367 21.87 8.53 5.12
CA ILE A 367 20.54 7.93 5.16
C ILE A 367 20.40 6.92 4.02
N GLY A 368 19.82 5.76 4.32
CA GLY A 368 19.50 4.70 3.39
C GLY A 368 18.00 4.38 3.46
N ALA A 369 17.37 4.17 2.31
CA ALA A 369 16.00 3.68 2.25
C ALA A 369 15.93 2.44 1.35
N TYR A 370 15.08 1.50 1.72
CA TYR A 370 14.99 0.17 1.12
C TYR A 370 13.54 -0.16 0.77
N THR A 371 13.35 -0.97 -0.26
CA THR A 371 12.07 -1.55 -0.65
C THR A 371 12.14 -3.07 -0.58
N ASP A 372 10.98 -3.70 -0.56
CA ASP A 372 10.90 -5.13 -0.86
C ASP A 372 11.09 -5.38 -2.36
N LYS A 373 11.14 -6.66 -2.75
CA LYS A 373 11.29 -7.08 -4.16
C LYS A 373 10.05 -6.86 -5.01
N LYS A 374 8.97 -6.25 -4.48
CA LYS A 374 7.70 -6.17 -5.19
C LYS A 374 7.69 -4.98 -6.14
N GLY A 375 7.47 -5.24 -7.42
CA GLY A 375 7.39 -4.20 -8.44
C GLY A 375 8.59 -4.24 -9.37
N ASP A 376 8.85 -3.12 -10.07
CA ASP A 376 10.00 -3.01 -10.94
C ASP A 376 11.20 -2.38 -10.21
N ASP A 377 12.41 -2.91 -10.44
CA ASP A 377 13.65 -2.49 -9.79
C ASP A 377 13.88 -0.96 -9.90
N ALA A 378 13.59 -0.39 -11.08
CA ALA A 378 13.77 1.03 -11.35
C ALA A 378 12.79 1.90 -10.53
N GLY A 379 11.53 1.48 -10.45
CA GLY A 379 10.49 2.07 -9.62
C GLY A 379 10.84 1.98 -8.14
N ASN A 380 11.34 0.83 -7.69
CA ASN A 380 11.80 0.58 -6.33
C ASN A 380 13.00 1.47 -5.95
N LYS A 381 13.97 1.61 -6.87
CA LYS A 381 15.10 2.54 -6.70
C LYS A 381 14.65 4.00 -6.63
N ALA A 382 13.72 4.41 -7.49
CA ALA A 382 13.19 5.77 -7.48
C ALA A 382 12.36 6.08 -6.23
N LEU A 383 11.55 5.13 -5.76
CA LEU A 383 10.73 5.27 -4.56
C LEU A 383 11.58 5.36 -3.30
N SER A 384 12.54 4.46 -3.15
CA SER A 384 13.47 4.50 -2.02
C SER A 384 14.28 5.80 -2.02
N GLN A 385 14.73 6.30 -3.17
CA GLN A 385 15.46 7.56 -3.23
C GLN A 385 14.62 8.73 -2.72
N LYS A 386 13.36 8.84 -3.17
CA LYS A 386 12.43 9.88 -2.69
C LYS A 386 12.20 9.81 -1.18
N ARG A 387 12.13 8.61 -0.60
CA ARG A 387 12.00 8.41 0.86
C ARG A 387 13.26 8.85 1.59
N ALA A 388 14.44 8.46 1.12
CA ALA A 388 15.71 8.87 1.71
C ALA A 388 15.87 10.41 1.68
N ASP A 389 15.49 11.04 0.56
CA ASP A 389 15.52 12.49 0.40
C ASP A 389 14.53 13.20 1.33
N ALA A 390 13.32 12.66 1.49
CA ALA A 390 12.32 13.20 2.42
C ALA A 390 12.82 13.17 3.87
N VAL A 391 13.46 12.07 4.29
CA VAL A 391 14.04 11.95 5.64
C VAL A 391 15.21 12.92 5.81
N LYS A 392 16.09 13.04 4.81
CA LYS A 392 17.17 14.05 4.84
C LYS A 392 16.62 15.46 4.99
N ALA A 393 15.59 15.82 4.22
CA ALA A 393 14.95 17.12 4.29
C ALA A 393 14.28 17.36 5.65
N ALA A 394 13.70 16.31 6.27
CA ALA A 394 13.09 16.41 7.59
C ALA A 394 14.13 16.58 8.71
N VAL A 395 15.28 15.90 8.62
CA VAL A 395 16.40 16.06 9.59
C VAL A 395 17.05 17.44 9.45
N ASN A 396 17.23 17.92 8.22
CA ASN A 396 17.75 19.27 7.91
C ASN A 396 19.00 19.66 8.71
N SER A 397 20.05 18.81 8.64
CA SER A 397 21.34 19.04 9.31
C SER A 397 22.49 18.82 8.34
N ASP A 398 23.53 19.66 8.44
CA ASP A 398 24.78 19.54 7.66
C ASP A 398 25.56 18.26 8.01
N GLN A 399 25.27 17.64 9.15
CA GLN A 399 25.83 16.34 9.53
C GLN A 399 25.28 15.19 8.65
N VAL A 400 24.20 15.43 7.88
CA VAL A 400 23.64 14.47 6.93
C VAL A 400 24.34 14.61 5.57
N VAL A 401 25.43 13.87 5.39
CA VAL A 401 26.29 14.01 4.20
C VAL A 401 25.69 13.40 2.93
N GLY A 402 24.65 12.57 3.05
CA GLY A 402 24.02 11.96 1.90
C GLY A 402 22.75 11.19 2.23
N ALA A 403 21.93 10.97 1.21
CA ALA A 403 20.74 10.13 1.26
C ALA A 403 20.69 9.29 -0.02
N GLU A 404 20.47 7.99 0.13
CA GLU A 404 20.48 7.06 -0.99
C GLU A 404 19.33 6.07 -0.88
N GLY A 405 18.60 5.92 -1.98
CA GLY A 405 17.65 4.83 -2.16
C GLY A 405 18.38 3.60 -2.67
N TYR A 406 18.27 2.48 -1.96
CA TYR A 406 18.85 1.21 -2.37
C TYR A 406 17.87 0.33 -3.16
N GLY A 407 16.58 0.70 -3.22
CA GLY A 407 15.54 -0.13 -3.79
C GLY A 407 15.52 -1.49 -3.11
N GLU A 408 15.42 -2.54 -3.92
CA GLU A 408 15.34 -3.94 -3.47
C GLU A 408 16.70 -4.64 -3.39
N GLU A 409 17.82 -3.93 -3.57
CA GLU A 409 19.18 -4.49 -3.59
C GLU A 409 19.53 -5.27 -2.30
N PHE A 410 18.94 -4.88 -1.18
CA PHE A 410 19.12 -5.52 0.13
C PHE A 410 17.90 -6.31 0.59
N ALA A 411 16.91 -6.51 -0.28
CA ALA A 411 15.72 -7.26 0.06
C ALA A 411 16.04 -8.75 0.18
N THR A 412 15.71 -9.32 1.32
CA THR A 412 16.01 -10.72 1.65
C THR A 412 14.82 -11.64 1.44
N VAL A 413 13.61 -11.10 1.58
CA VAL A 413 12.36 -11.83 1.47
C VAL A 413 12.02 -12.04 -0.01
N ASP A 414 11.44 -13.20 -0.33
CA ASP A 414 11.03 -13.52 -1.69
C ASP A 414 9.93 -12.56 -2.18
N GLU A 415 9.93 -12.23 -3.48
CA GLU A 415 8.92 -11.36 -4.07
C GLU A 415 7.49 -11.93 -3.87
N ASN A 416 7.36 -13.26 -3.93
CA ASN A 416 6.08 -13.96 -3.84
C ASN A 416 5.66 -14.27 -2.39
N ALA A 417 6.50 -13.92 -1.40
CA ALA A 417 6.14 -14.06 0.00
C ALA A 417 4.93 -13.16 0.35
N SER A 418 4.35 -13.39 1.53
CA SER A 418 3.27 -12.52 1.99
C SER A 418 3.78 -11.09 2.18
N ASP A 419 2.87 -10.12 2.07
CA ASP A 419 3.22 -8.73 2.25
C ASP A 419 3.66 -8.39 3.68
N LYS A 420 3.20 -9.20 4.65
CA LYS A 420 3.64 -9.11 6.04
C LYS A 420 5.08 -9.56 6.21
N GLU A 421 5.49 -10.63 5.53
CA GLU A 421 6.89 -11.08 5.54
C GLU A 421 7.80 -10.05 4.86
N ARG A 422 7.39 -9.53 3.70
CA ARG A 422 8.16 -8.51 2.95
C ARG A 422 8.28 -7.17 3.68
N GLU A 423 7.44 -6.90 4.69
CA GLU A 423 7.55 -5.70 5.53
C GLU A 423 8.93 -5.55 6.16
N ALA A 424 9.60 -6.66 6.45
CA ALA A 424 10.95 -6.66 6.98
C ALA A 424 11.99 -6.06 6.02
N ASP A 425 11.73 -5.93 4.71
CA ASP A 425 12.66 -5.31 3.76
C ASP A 425 12.35 -3.82 3.52
N ARG A 426 11.14 -3.36 3.88
CA ARG A 426 10.70 -1.97 3.69
C ARG A 426 11.19 -1.05 4.82
N LYS A 427 12.49 -0.81 4.86
CA LYS A 427 13.14 -0.09 5.96
C LYS A 427 13.71 1.26 5.54
N THR A 428 13.87 2.14 6.51
CA THR A 428 14.79 3.28 6.42
C THR A 428 15.83 3.10 7.51
N ALA A 429 17.07 3.40 7.21
CA ALA A 429 18.17 3.27 8.14
C ALA A 429 19.14 4.45 8.01
N ILE A 430 20.00 4.60 9.00
CA ILE A 430 21.17 5.47 8.91
C ILE A 430 22.44 4.70 9.20
N ARG A 431 23.55 5.23 8.72
CA ARG A 431 24.88 4.80 9.15
C ARG A 431 25.74 6.01 9.47
N LEU A 432 26.67 5.83 10.40
CA LEU A 432 27.66 6.84 10.72
C LEU A 432 28.77 6.85 9.66
N VAL A 433 29.45 7.99 9.55
CA VAL A 433 30.57 8.20 8.63
C VAL A 433 31.63 9.06 9.30
N LYS A 434 32.88 8.77 8.98
CA LYS A 434 34.07 9.52 9.42
C LYS A 434 34.75 10.17 8.23
#